data_AF-A0A2M7XVY8-F1
#
_entry.id   AF-A0A2M7XVY8-F1
#
_cell.length_a   1.000
_cell.length_b   1.000
_cell.length_c   1.000
_cell.angle_alpha   90.00
_cell.angle_beta   90.00
_cell.angle_gamma   90.00
#
_symmetry.space_group_name_H-M   'P 1'
#
loop_
_entity.id
_entity.type
_entity.pdbx_description
1 polymer ?
#
loop_
_entity_poly.entity_id
_entity_poly.type
_entity_poly.pdbx_seq_one_letter_code
_entity_poly.pdbx_strand_id
1 'polypeptide(L)'
;MKSNRWFFLINLMVVFGAISVLGQPNNKDAEIGLPKFTFIGITSPLPDRENIQVDLQISLSYNEVQFLRTDGAYQGEYEVGITFKDKDDTKIAGRIVKRVLKTENYDKTRDENVIDIIT
;
A
#
# COMPACT_ATOMS: atom_id res chain seq x y z
N MET A 1 17.88 53.15 38.09
CA MET A 1 17.76 51.68 38.00
C MET A 1 17.88 51.28 36.54
N LYS A 2 19.05 50.75 36.11
CA LYS A 2 19.25 50.29 34.72
C LYS A 2 18.45 49.00 34.52
N SER A 3 17.48 49.03 33.63
CA SER A 3 16.56 47.94 33.33
C SER A 3 17.30 46.78 32.67
N ASN A 4 17.22 45.60 33.28
CA ASN A 4 17.77 44.31 32.82
C ASN A 4 16.99 43.74 31.61
N ARG A 5 16.83 44.54 30.54
CA ARG A 5 16.14 44.14 29.31
C ARG A 5 16.82 42.98 28.58
N TRP A 6 18.11 42.77 28.82
CA TRP A 6 18.89 41.72 28.17
C TRP A 6 18.59 40.31 28.70
N PHE A 7 18.24 40.17 29.98
CA PHE A 7 17.86 38.87 30.57
C PHE A 7 16.52 38.34 30.04
N PHE A 8 15.63 39.23 29.58
CA PHE A 8 14.35 38.86 28.97
C PHE A 8 14.53 38.24 27.58
N LEU A 9 15.47 38.75 26.79
CA LEU A 9 15.74 38.24 25.44
C LEU A 9 16.39 36.85 25.47
N ILE A 10 17.27 36.59 26.45
CA ILE A 10 17.91 35.29 26.63
C ILE A 10 16.89 34.24 27.08
N ASN A 11 15.97 34.57 28.00
CA ASN A 11 14.91 33.65 28.40
C ASN A 11 13.96 33.31 27.24
N LEU A 12 13.63 34.28 26.38
CA LEU A 12 12.76 34.04 25.23
C LEU A 12 13.37 33.03 24.24
N MET A 13 14.69 33.10 24.03
CA MET A 13 15.40 32.21 23.09
C MET A 13 15.47 30.76 23.59
N VAL A 14 15.56 30.55 24.91
CA VAL A 14 15.55 29.20 25.52
C VAL A 14 14.17 28.54 25.39
N VAL A 15 13.08 29.30 25.50
CA VAL A 15 11.71 28.77 25.35
C VAL A 15 11.42 28.35 23.90
N PHE A 16 11.90 29.09 22.91
CA PHE A 16 11.75 28.69 21.50
C PHE A 16 12.67 27.53 21.10
N GLY A 17 13.86 27.41 21.69
CA GLY A 17 14.76 26.28 21.45
C GLY A 17 14.23 24.94 22.02
N ALA A 18 13.48 24.99 23.12
CA ALA A 18 12.94 23.78 23.76
C ALA A 18 11.76 23.15 23.01
N ILE A 19 10.99 23.94 22.23
CA ILE A 19 9.85 23.41 21.47
C ILE A 19 10.32 22.58 20.26
N SER A 20 11.51 22.86 19.73
CA SER A 20 12.11 22.11 18.61
C SER A 20 12.63 20.72 18.99
N VAL A 21 12.73 20.40 20.30
CA VAL A 21 13.25 19.12 20.83
C VAL A 21 12.12 18.20 21.30
N LEU A 22 10.86 18.65 21.25
CA LEU A 22 9.72 17.74 21.32
C LEU A 22 9.55 17.12 19.95
N GLY A 23 10.28 16.02 19.73
CA GLY A 23 10.31 15.28 18.49
C GLY A 23 8.92 15.14 17.89
N GLN A 24 8.83 15.40 16.58
CA GLN A 24 7.70 14.93 15.81
C GLN A 24 7.48 13.46 16.17
N PRO A 25 6.24 13.02 16.46
CA PRO A 25 5.97 11.60 16.50
C PRO A 25 6.41 11.07 15.13
N ASN A 26 7.53 10.36 15.10
CA ASN A 26 7.90 9.54 13.97
C ASN A 26 6.69 8.63 13.80
N ASN A 27 5.85 8.95 12.80
CA ASN A 27 4.98 7.97 12.20
C ASN A 27 5.94 6.89 11.78
N LYS A 28 6.05 5.84 12.60
CA LYS A 28 6.80 4.65 12.27
C LYS A 28 6.41 4.35 10.85
N ASP A 29 7.38 4.38 9.94
CA ASP A 29 7.21 3.91 8.60
C ASP A 29 6.50 2.57 8.76
N ALA A 30 5.20 2.56 8.41
CA ALA A 30 4.43 1.35 8.45
C ALA A 30 5.19 0.47 7.47
N GLU A 31 5.89 -0.52 8.02
CA GLU A 31 6.73 -1.45 7.29
C GLU A 31 5.88 -1.84 6.07
N ILE A 32 6.28 -1.37 4.89
CA ILE A 32 5.56 -1.67 3.65
C ILE A 32 5.88 -3.14 3.40
N GLY A 33 5.19 -3.99 4.16
CA GLY A 33 5.29 -5.43 4.07
C GLY A 33 4.86 -5.83 2.67
N LEU A 34 5.32 -7.00 2.25
CA LEU A 34 4.83 -7.58 1.02
C LEU A 34 3.29 -7.69 1.12
N PRO A 35 2.56 -7.24 0.09
CA PRO A 35 1.10 -7.36 0.07
C PRO A 35 0.67 -8.81 0.34
N LYS A 36 -0.34 -8.99 1.20
CA LYS A 36 -0.92 -10.28 1.52
C LYS A 36 -1.95 -10.64 0.47
N PHE A 37 -1.52 -11.47 -0.49
CA PHE A 37 -2.43 -12.03 -1.47
C PHE A 37 -3.15 -13.26 -0.90
N THR A 38 -4.48 -13.27 -1.00
CA THR A 38 -5.25 -14.52 -0.87
C THR A 38 -5.54 -15.07 -2.26
N PHE A 39 -5.18 -16.33 -2.48
CA PHE A 39 -5.43 -17.07 -3.71
C PHE A 39 -6.47 -18.16 -3.47
N ILE A 40 -7.53 -18.17 -4.28
CA ILE A 40 -8.42 -19.33 -4.41
C ILE A 40 -8.30 -19.84 -5.84
N GLY A 41 -7.82 -21.07 -5.98
CA GLY A 41 -7.68 -21.77 -7.25
C GLY A 41 -8.71 -22.88 -7.35
N ILE A 42 -9.57 -22.83 -8.36
CA ILE A 42 -10.48 -23.93 -8.69
C ILE A 42 -10.04 -24.50 -10.02
N THR A 43 -9.80 -25.81 -10.05
CA THR A 43 -9.51 -26.54 -11.29
C THR A 43 -10.70 -27.42 -11.63
N SER A 44 -11.22 -27.28 -12.85
CA SER A 44 -12.22 -28.19 -13.39
C SER A 44 -11.73 -28.75 -14.71
N PRO A 45 -11.82 -30.08 -14.92
CA PRO A 45 -11.60 -30.64 -16.25
C PRO A 45 -12.70 -30.11 -17.18
N LEU A 46 -12.30 -29.71 -18.39
CA LEU A 46 -13.27 -29.39 -19.44
C LEU A 46 -13.84 -30.69 -20.04
N PRO A 47 -14.98 -30.64 -20.75
CA PRO A 47 -15.65 -31.83 -21.28
C PRO A 47 -14.77 -32.72 -22.18
N ASP A 48 -13.75 -32.12 -22.80
CA ASP A 48 -12.77 -32.79 -23.65
C ASP A 48 -11.69 -33.57 -22.88
N ARG A 49 -11.57 -33.36 -21.55
CA ARG A 49 -10.56 -33.95 -20.64
C ARG A 49 -9.09 -33.66 -20.99
N GLU A 50 -8.85 -32.96 -22.10
CA GLU A 50 -7.52 -32.51 -22.54
C GLU A 50 -7.21 -31.11 -22.00
N ASN A 51 -8.25 -30.32 -21.70
CA ASN A 51 -8.11 -28.98 -21.18
C ASN A 51 -8.58 -28.88 -19.73
N ILE A 52 -7.93 -27.99 -18.98
CA ILE A 52 -8.33 -27.61 -17.62
C ILE A 52 -8.68 -26.13 -17.59
N GLN A 53 -9.76 -25.78 -16.92
CA GLN A 53 -10.03 -24.40 -16.55
C GLN A 53 -9.47 -24.13 -15.16
N VAL A 54 -8.77 -23.00 -15.01
CA VAL A 54 -8.25 -22.52 -13.73
C VAL A 54 -8.88 -21.16 -13.45
N ASP A 55 -9.70 -21.11 -12.41
CA ASP A 55 -10.25 -19.85 -11.89
C ASP A 55 -9.39 -19.38 -10.72
N LEU A 56 -8.91 -18.14 -10.79
CA LEU A 56 -7.96 -17.56 -9.85
C LEU A 56 -8.55 -16.28 -9.28
N GLN A 57 -8.94 -16.32 -8.00
CA GLN A 57 -9.33 -15.11 -7.28
C GLN A 57 -8.13 -14.57 -6.50
N ILE A 58 -7.79 -13.29 -6.71
CA ILE A 58 -6.76 -12.56 -5.98
C ILE A 58 -7.43 -11.41 -5.23
N SER A 59 -7.21 -11.34 -3.92
CA SER A 59 -7.69 -10.24 -3.07
C SER A 59 -6.51 -9.42 -2.55
N LEU A 60 -6.60 -8.09 -2.66
CA LEU A 60 -5.57 -7.14 -2.23
C LEU A 60 -6.19 -5.98 -1.45
N SER A 61 -5.64 -5.67 -0.28
CA SER A 61 -6.13 -4.56 0.53
C SER A 61 -5.54 -3.21 0.08
N TYR A 62 -6.31 -2.12 0.21
CA TYR A 62 -5.88 -0.77 -0.17
C TYR A 62 -4.68 -0.30 0.65
N ASN A 63 -4.55 -0.70 1.93
CA ASN A 63 -3.39 -0.35 2.75
C ASN A 63 -2.06 -0.97 2.27
N GLU A 64 -2.11 -1.92 1.33
CA GLU A 64 -0.93 -2.57 0.74
C GLU A 64 -0.54 -1.94 -0.61
N VAL A 65 -1.33 -0.98 -1.11
CA VAL A 65 -1.07 -0.25 -2.35
C VAL A 65 -0.59 1.15 -2.03
N GLN A 66 0.44 1.60 -2.74
CA GLN A 66 0.88 2.99 -2.63
C GLN A 66 -0.07 3.90 -3.43
N PHE A 67 -0.73 4.81 -2.73
CA PHE A 67 -1.57 5.85 -3.34
C PHE A 67 -0.83 7.17 -3.45
N LEU A 68 -0.95 7.81 -4.61
CA LEU A 68 -0.48 9.16 -4.88
C LEU A 68 -1.68 10.09 -5.05
N ARG A 69 -1.57 11.34 -4.58
CA ARG A 69 -2.63 12.34 -4.78
C ARG A 69 -2.47 12.97 -6.17
N THR A 70 -3.50 12.87 -7.00
CA THR A 70 -3.54 13.38 -8.38
C THR A 70 -4.94 13.92 -8.67
N ASP A 71 -5.04 15.14 -9.19
CA ASP A 71 -6.30 15.78 -9.62
C ASP A 71 -7.43 15.76 -8.57
N GLY A 72 -7.07 15.95 -7.29
CA GLY A 72 -8.02 15.98 -6.19
C GLY A 72 -8.42 14.61 -5.62
N ALA A 73 -7.99 13.51 -6.25
CA ALA A 73 -8.20 12.15 -5.78
C ALA A 73 -6.87 11.47 -5.38
N TYR A 74 -6.97 10.32 -4.72
CA TYR A 74 -5.87 9.40 -4.47
C TYR A 74 -5.95 8.26 -5.47
N GLN A 75 -4.86 8.01 -6.19
CA GLN A 75 -4.73 6.97 -7.18
C GLN A 75 -3.60 6.02 -6.81
N GLY A 76 -3.91 4.71 -6.78
CA GLY A 76 -2.94 3.65 -6.56
C GLY A 76 -2.92 2.72 -7.76
N GLU A 77 -1.75 2.22 -8.13
CA GLU A 77 -1.59 1.33 -9.27
C GLU A 77 -0.77 0.11 -8.87
N TYR A 78 -1.17 -1.05 -9.39
CA TYR A 78 -0.41 -2.28 -9.19
C TYR A 78 -0.61 -3.24 -10.36
N GLU A 79 0.32 -4.20 -10.44
CA GLU A 79 0.33 -5.25 -11.45
C GLU A 79 0.48 -6.61 -10.77
N VAL A 80 -0.33 -7.58 -11.18
CA VAL A 80 -0.21 -8.97 -10.74
C VAL A 80 0.20 -9.84 -11.92
N GLY A 81 1.35 -10.48 -11.78
CA GLY A 81 1.86 -11.47 -12.73
C GLY A 81 1.56 -12.89 -12.26
N ILE A 82 0.82 -13.63 -13.07
CA ILE A 82 0.44 -15.03 -12.82
C ILE A 82 1.25 -15.87 -13.79
N THR A 83 2.01 -16.84 -13.27
CA THR A 83 2.81 -17.76 -14.09
C THR A 83 2.51 -19.19 -13.69
N PHE A 84 2.08 -19.99 -14.65
CA PHE A 84 1.96 -21.43 -14.50
C PHE A 84 3.25 -22.07 -14.99
N LYS A 85 3.80 -22.96 -14.16
CA LYS A 85 4.99 -23.75 -14.48
C LYS A 85 4.68 -25.23 -14.35
N ASP A 86 5.39 -26.04 -15.12
CA ASP A 86 5.37 -27.49 -14.95
C ASP A 86 6.29 -27.94 -13.81
N LYS A 87 6.35 -29.27 -13.61
CA LYS A 87 7.22 -29.91 -12.60
C LYS A 87 8.72 -29.66 -12.81
N ASP A 88 9.13 -29.26 -14.01
CA ASP A 88 10.52 -29.02 -14.39
C ASP A 88 10.85 -27.51 -14.37
N ASP A 89 10.00 -26.70 -13.71
CA ASP A 89 10.06 -25.24 -13.60
C ASP A 89 9.96 -24.50 -14.96
N THR A 90 9.48 -25.18 -16.01
CA THR A 90 9.27 -24.57 -17.32
C THR A 90 7.95 -23.83 -17.34
N LYS A 91 7.95 -22.58 -17.81
CA LYS A 91 6.73 -21.78 -17.97
C LYS A 91 5.83 -22.37 -19.04
N ILE A 92 4.61 -22.75 -18.66
CA ILE A 92 3.58 -23.28 -19.57
C ILE A 92 2.54 -22.24 -19.96
N ALA A 93 2.22 -21.30 -19.07
CA ALA A 93 1.27 -20.22 -19.32
C ALA A 93 1.50 -19.04 -18.36
N GLY A 94 0.86 -17.91 -18.64
CA GLY A 94 0.83 -16.80 -17.70
C GLY A 94 -0.05 -15.65 -18.16
N ARG A 95 -0.39 -14.79 -17.21
CA ARG A 95 -1.23 -13.61 -17.43
C ARG A 95 -0.72 -12.47 -16.56
N ILE A 96 -0.73 -11.27 -17.09
CA ILE A 96 -0.44 -10.05 -16.35
C ILE A 96 -1.73 -9.24 -16.26
N VAL A 97 -2.08 -8.78 -15.06
CA VAL A 97 -3.27 -7.96 -14.82
C VAL A 97 -2.85 -6.66 -14.17
N LYS A 98 -3.17 -5.54 -14.82
CA LYS A 98 -2.95 -4.19 -14.30
C LYS A 98 -4.23 -3.66 -13.66
N ARG A 99 -4.11 -2.97 -12.53
CA ARG A 99 -5.23 -2.37 -11.80
C ARG A 99 -4.91 -0.94 -11.41
N VAL A 100 -5.95 -0.10 -11.46
CA VAL A 100 -5.92 1.30 -11.03
C VAL A 100 -7.03 1.47 -10.00
N LEU A 101 -6.64 1.83 -8.79
CA LEU A 101 -7.54 2.12 -7.67
C LEU A 101 -7.68 3.63 -7.53
N LYS A 102 -8.90 4.11 -7.27
CA LYS A 102 -9.18 5.54 -7.07
C LYS A 102 -10.09 5.75 -5.87
N THR A 103 -9.75 6.75 -5.05
CA THR A 103 -10.58 7.17 -3.92
C THR A 103 -10.38 8.66 -3.66
N GLU A 104 -11.43 9.38 -3.27
CA GLU A 104 -11.33 10.78 -2.85
C GLU A 104 -10.92 10.92 -1.37
N ASN A 105 -11.10 9.85 -0.58
CA ASN A 105 -10.83 9.85 0.84
C ASN A 105 -9.47 9.21 1.14
N TYR A 106 -8.61 9.97 1.84
CA TYR A 106 -7.30 9.51 2.33
C TYR A 106 -7.42 8.32 3.30
N ASP A 107 -8.43 8.30 4.16
CA ASP A 107 -8.57 7.24 5.16
C ASP A 107 -8.77 5.87 4.50
N LYS A 108 -9.44 5.85 3.33
CA LYS A 108 -9.62 4.63 2.53
C LYS A 108 -8.31 4.10 1.95
N THR A 109 -7.28 4.93 1.74
CA THR A 109 -5.98 4.46 1.23
C THR A 109 -5.18 3.69 2.28
N ARG A 110 -5.67 3.65 3.54
CA ARG A 110 -5.00 2.99 4.67
C ARG A 110 -5.91 1.96 5.35
N ASP A 111 -7.10 1.73 4.81
CA ASP A 111 -8.08 0.81 5.36
C ASP A 111 -7.81 -0.62 4.88
N GLU A 112 -7.68 -1.54 5.83
CA GLU A 112 -7.46 -2.97 5.56
C GLU A 112 -8.72 -3.70 5.09
N ASN A 113 -9.90 -3.10 5.31
CA ASN A 113 -11.20 -3.67 4.96
C ASN A 113 -11.64 -3.31 3.53
N VAL A 114 -10.96 -2.34 2.90
CA VAL A 114 -11.22 -1.97 1.51
C VAL A 114 -10.33 -2.83 0.62
N ILE A 115 -10.95 -3.78 -0.08
CA ILE A 115 -10.27 -4.83 -0.83
C ILE A 115 -10.61 -4.70 -2.32
N ASP A 116 -9.59 -4.82 -3.17
CA ASP A 116 -9.78 -5.06 -4.60
C ASP A 116 -9.75 -6.57 -4.90
N ILE A 117 -10.67 -7.04 -5.73
CA ILE A 117 -10.80 -8.45 -6.12
C ILE A 117 -10.57 -8.57 -7.64
N ILE A 118 -9.67 -9.48 -8.01
CA ILE A 118 -9.37 -9.87 -9.38
C ILE A 118 -9.81 -11.33 -9.57
N THR A 119 -10.42 -11.63 -10.72
CA THR A 119 -10.84 -12.97 -11.15
C THR A 119 -10.38 -13.22 -12.58
#